data_AF-A0AAD8NT29-F1
#
_entry.id   AF-A0AAD8NT29-F1
#
_cell.length_a   1.000
_cell.length_b   1.000
_cell.length_c   1.000
_cell.angle_alpha   90.00
_cell.angle_beta   90.00
_cell.angle_gamma   90.00
#
_symmetry.space_group_name_H-M   'P 1'
#
loop_
_entity.id
_entity.type
_entity.pdbx_description
1 polymer ?
#
loop_
_entity_poly.entity_id
_entity_poly.type
_entity_poly.pdbx_seq_one_letter_code
_entity_poly.pdbx_strand_id
1 'polypeptide(L)'
;MLTKKERFNHAHAKLRNVIERAYGVLKARFPILKQMAPFSFPIQRDIVIACFAVHNFIRKCNIHDQLFMDYGEDENIMFSNIQGGQSDGQLVHDIEWGSHGIEYMNTLRDEIATQLISNE
;
A
#
# COMPACT_ATOMS: atom_id res chain seq x y z
N MET A 1 20.34 13.15 17.49
CA MET A 1 18.96 12.67 17.73
C MET A 1 18.13 13.14 16.56
N LEU A 2 17.39 12.26 15.86
CA LEU A 2 16.52 12.69 14.76
C LEU A 2 15.38 13.57 15.32
N THR A 3 15.03 14.64 14.60
CA THR A 3 13.86 15.46 14.88
C THR A 3 12.56 14.66 14.67
N LYS A 4 11.45 15.13 15.25
CA LYS A 4 10.11 14.51 15.05
C LYS A 4 9.78 14.34 13.56
N LYS A 5 10.10 15.38 12.77
CA LYS A 5 9.88 15.41 11.32
C LYS A 5 10.72 14.37 10.60
N GLU A 6 11.99 14.22 10.95
CA GLU A 6 12.87 13.23 10.31
C GLU A 6 12.44 11.79 10.65
N ARG A 7 11.97 11.54 11.88
CA ARG A 7 11.44 10.23 12.28
C ARG A 7 10.21 9.85 11.49
N PHE A 8 9.25 10.78 11.39
CA PHE A 8 8.07 10.59 10.56
C PHE A 8 8.45 10.34 9.10
N ASN A 9 9.29 11.20 8.52
CA ASN A 9 9.71 11.07 7.12
C ASN A 9 10.40 9.73 6.85
N HIS A 10 11.25 9.27 7.77
CA HIS A 10 11.92 7.99 7.64
C HIS A 10 10.95 6.81 7.72
N ALA A 11 10.02 6.81 8.68
CA ALA A 11 8.98 5.78 8.79
C ALA A 11 8.05 5.78 7.56
N HIS A 12 7.64 6.96 7.11
CA HIS A 12 6.81 7.14 5.92
C HIS A 12 7.53 6.67 4.65
N ALA A 13 8.81 7.01 4.48
CA ALA A 13 9.62 6.54 3.36
C ALA A 13 9.81 5.01 3.37
N LYS A 14 10.02 4.41 4.55
CA LYS A 14 10.07 2.94 4.70
C LYS A 14 8.77 2.28 4.27
N LEU A 15 7.63 2.77 4.74
CA LEU A 15 6.31 2.26 4.34
C LEU A 15 6.08 2.42 2.83
N ARG A 16 6.40 3.61 2.29
CA ARG A 16 6.27 3.89 0.86
C ARG A 16 7.12 2.93 0.02
N ASN A 17 8.35 2.65 0.43
CA ASN A 17 9.23 1.71 -0.26
C ASN A 17 8.63 0.29 -0.31
N VAL A 18 8.00 -0.16 0.78
CA VAL A 18 7.30 -1.46 0.81
C VAL A 18 6.15 -1.48 -0.20
N ILE A 19 5.33 -0.43 -0.23
CA ILE A 19 4.20 -0.31 -1.15
C ILE A 19 4.69 -0.27 -2.61
N GLU A 20 5.70 0.53 -2.91
CA GLU A 20 6.26 0.67 -4.26
C GLU A 20 6.84 -0.65 -4.79
N ARG A 21 7.49 -1.44 -3.94
CA ARG A 21 7.99 -2.78 -4.30
C ARG A 21 6.86 -3.75 -4.62
N ALA A 22 5.80 -3.77 -3.80
CA ALA A 22 4.59 -4.58 -4.07
C ALA A 22 3.94 -4.25 -5.40
N TYR A 23 3.79 -2.96 -5.72
CA TYR A 23 3.31 -2.53 -7.03
C TYR A 23 4.28 -2.89 -8.16
N GLY A 24 5.59 -2.86 -7.90
CA GLY A 24 6.63 -3.31 -8.82
C GLY A 24 6.47 -4.78 -9.20
N VAL A 25 6.34 -5.66 -8.20
CA VAL A 25 6.11 -7.11 -8.41
C VAL A 25 4.80 -7.35 -9.13
N LEU A 26 3.72 -6.68 -8.71
CA LEU A 26 2.40 -6.82 -9.33
C LEU A 26 2.45 -6.46 -10.83
N LYS A 27 3.09 -5.35 -11.19
CA LYS A 27 3.24 -4.92 -12.60
C LYS A 27 4.21 -5.79 -13.38
N ALA A 28 5.23 -6.35 -12.74
CA ALA A 28 6.12 -7.32 -13.38
C ALA A 28 5.38 -8.62 -13.72
N ARG A 29 4.54 -9.10 -12.79
CA ARG A 29 3.73 -10.31 -12.97
C ARG A 29 2.59 -10.14 -13.98
N PHE A 30 1.94 -8.98 -13.97
CA PHE A 30 0.80 -8.68 -14.83
C PHE A 30 1.11 -7.47 -15.72
N PRO A 31 1.79 -7.67 -16.87
CA PRO A 31 2.13 -6.58 -17.78
C PRO A 31 0.94 -5.75 -18.28
N ILE A 32 -0.27 -6.34 -18.30
CA ILE A 32 -1.52 -5.63 -18.65
C ILE A 32 -1.80 -4.42 -17.74
N LEU A 33 -1.25 -4.40 -16.52
CA LEU A 33 -1.37 -3.27 -15.60
C LEU A 33 -0.39 -2.12 -15.90
N LYS A 34 0.62 -2.34 -16.76
CA LYS A 34 1.56 -1.28 -17.18
C LYS A 34 0.92 -0.38 -18.23
N GLN A 35 0.21 -0.98 -19.17
CA GLN A 35 -0.54 -0.28 -20.22
C GLN A 35 -1.87 -0.97 -20.38
N MET A 36 -2.93 -0.31 -19.90
CA MET A 36 -4.26 -0.90 -19.94
C MET A 36 -4.72 -1.05 -21.38
N ALA A 37 -5.12 -2.27 -21.75
CA ALA A 37 -5.75 -2.53 -23.03
C ALA A 37 -7.06 -1.73 -23.16
N PRO A 38 -7.50 -1.40 -24.40
CA PRO A 38 -8.64 -0.52 -24.67
C PRO A 38 -9.98 -1.23 -24.44
N PHE A 39 -10.18 -1.75 -23.23
CA PHE A 39 -11.45 -2.29 -22.76
C PHE A 39 -12.32 -1.19 -22.16
N SER A 40 -13.62 -1.44 -22.01
CA SER A 40 -14.50 -0.55 -21.26
C SER A 40 -14.07 -0.45 -19.79
N PHE A 41 -14.38 0.67 -19.12
CA PHE A 41 -14.01 0.88 -17.72
C PHE A 41 -14.41 -0.26 -16.76
N PRO A 42 -15.62 -0.86 -16.85
CA PRO A 42 -15.98 -1.99 -16.01
C PRO A 42 -15.03 -3.19 -16.17
N ILE A 43 -14.65 -3.51 -17.41
CA ILE A 43 -13.71 -4.59 -17.70
C ILE A 43 -12.33 -4.23 -17.17
N GLN A 44 -11.90 -2.97 -17.31
CA GLN A 44 -10.61 -2.52 -16.79
C GLN A 44 -10.53 -2.69 -15.26
N ARG A 45 -11.58 -2.29 -14.54
CA ARG A 45 -11.72 -2.51 -13.10
C ARG A 45 -11.62 -4.00 -12.75
N ASP A 46 -12.35 -4.85 -13.45
CA ASP A 46 -12.41 -6.28 -13.15
C ASP A 46 -11.05 -6.95 -13.39
N ILE A 47 -10.30 -6.53 -14.42
CA ILE A 47 -8.93 -6.97 -14.65
C ILE A 47 -8.03 -6.59 -13.47
N VAL A 48 -8.10 -5.35 -12.99
CA VAL A 48 -7.30 -4.90 -11.83
C VAL A 48 -7.61 -5.78 -10.61
N ILE A 49 -8.90 -5.98 -10.29
CA ILE A 49 -9.33 -6.80 -9.15
C ILE A 49 -8.80 -8.24 -9.29
N ALA A 50 -8.92 -8.84 -10.48
CA ALA A 50 -8.44 -10.20 -10.74
C ALA A 50 -6.92 -10.32 -10.54
N CYS A 51 -6.14 -9.38 -11.06
CA CYS A 51 -4.68 -9.36 -10.86
C CYS A 51 -4.29 -9.30 -9.38
N PHE A 52 -4.94 -8.43 -8.61
CA PHE A 52 -4.70 -8.33 -7.16
C PHE A 52 -5.12 -9.60 -6.41
N ALA A 53 -6.27 -10.18 -6.74
CA ALA A 53 -6.74 -11.41 -6.11
C ALA A 53 -5.76 -12.57 -6.33
N VAL A 54 -5.29 -12.76 -7.57
CA VAL A 54 -4.31 -13.81 -7.91
C VAL A 54 -2.96 -13.54 -7.23
N HIS A 55 -2.49 -12.29 -7.22
CA HIS A 55 -1.25 -11.92 -6.52
C HIS A 55 -1.31 -12.27 -5.04
N ASN A 56 -2.39 -11.86 -4.37
CA ASN A 56 -2.61 -12.11 -2.95
C ASN A 56 -2.72 -13.61 -2.64
N PHE A 57 -3.38 -14.37 -3.53
CA PHE A 57 -3.45 -15.83 -3.41
C PHE A 57 -2.06 -16.47 -3.46
N ILE A 58 -1.22 -16.10 -4.42
CA ILE A 58 0.14 -16.63 -4.56
C ILE A 58 0.98 -16.31 -3.32
N ARG A 59 0.89 -15.08 -2.79
CA ARG A 59 1.53 -14.71 -1.51
C ARG A 59 1.04 -15.59 -0.36
N LYS A 60 -0.28 -15.76 -0.23
CA LYS A 60 -0.89 -16.52 0.88
C LYS A 60 -0.51 -18.00 0.87
N CYS A 61 -0.35 -18.58 -0.31
CA CYS A 61 0.05 -19.98 -0.47
C CYS A 61 1.55 -20.22 -0.24
N ASN A 62 2.32 -19.17 0.09
CA ASN A 62 3.77 -19.22 0.26
C ASN A 62 4.47 -19.98 -0.89
N ILE A 63 4.00 -19.74 -2.12
CA ILE A 63 4.57 -20.37 -3.30
C ILE A 63 5.94 -19.73 -3.52
N HIS A 64 6.96 -20.56 -3.68
CA HIS A 64 8.30 -20.11 -4.01
C HIS A 64 8.27 -19.40 -5.38
N ASP A 65 8.28 -18.07 -5.36
CA ASP A 65 8.04 -17.22 -6.52
C ASP A 65 9.24 -16.31 -6.77
N GLN A 66 9.81 -16.42 -7.97
CA GLN A 66 11.02 -15.69 -8.35
C GLN A 66 10.83 -14.17 -8.31
N LEU A 67 9.63 -13.66 -8.64
CA LEU A 67 9.39 -12.23 -8.62
C LEU A 67 9.41 -11.66 -7.20
N PHE A 68 8.98 -12.42 -6.19
CA PHE A 68 9.10 -11.97 -4.80
C PHE A 68 10.55 -11.93 -4.32
N MET A 69 11.38 -12.89 -4.76
CA MET A 69 12.80 -12.93 -4.43
C MET A 69 13.58 -11.81 -5.13
N ASP A 70 13.38 -11.62 -6.43
CA ASP A 70 14.11 -10.62 -7.23
C ASP A 70 13.82 -9.18 -6.76
N TYR A 71 12.60 -8.95 -6.28
CA TYR A 71 12.19 -7.68 -5.72
C TYR A 71 12.42 -7.60 -4.21
N GLY A 72 13.12 -8.57 -3.61
CA GLY A 72 13.52 -8.66 -2.20
C GLY A 72 12.39 -8.39 -1.20
N GLU A 73 11.18 -8.82 -1.54
CA GLU A 73 10.06 -8.76 -0.59
C GLU A 73 10.27 -9.86 0.45
N ASP A 74 10.96 -9.51 1.54
CA ASP A 74 11.17 -10.41 2.68
C ASP A 74 9.88 -11.14 3.08
N GLU A 75 10.02 -12.39 3.50
CA GLU A 75 8.98 -13.25 4.09
C GLU A 75 8.22 -12.58 5.26
N ASN A 76 8.76 -11.49 5.82
CA ASN A 76 8.17 -10.70 6.89
C ASN A 76 7.01 -9.79 6.46
N ILE A 77 6.71 -9.63 5.16
CA ILE A 77 5.36 -9.24 4.72
C ILE A 77 4.51 -10.51 4.65
N MET A 78 4.49 -11.28 5.74
CA MET A 78 3.35 -12.14 5.99
C MET A 78 2.19 -11.18 6.23
N PHE A 79 1.19 -11.23 5.35
CA PHE A 79 -0.17 -10.84 5.71
C PHE A 79 -0.70 -11.82 6.77
N SER A 80 0.01 -11.97 7.89
CA SER A 80 -0.46 -12.73 9.04
C SER A 80 -1.59 -11.91 9.64
N ASN A 81 -2.81 -12.33 9.31
CA ASN A 81 -4.06 -11.89 9.92
C ASN A 81 -4.46 -10.44 9.68
N ILE A 82 -4.50 -10.00 8.42
CA ILE A 82 -5.71 -9.24 8.03
C ILE A 82 -6.84 -10.28 8.04
N GLN A 83 -7.39 -10.58 9.23
CA GLN A 83 -8.84 -10.80 9.29
C GLN A 83 -9.40 -9.66 8.46
N GLY A 84 -10.31 -9.94 7.53
CA GLY A 84 -11.01 -8.89 6.80
C GLY A 84 -11.69 -8.00 7.81
N GLY A 85 -10.94 -7.07 8.41
CA GLY A 85 -11.43 -5.93 9.12
C GLY A 85 -12.30 -5.32 8.06
N GLN A 86 -13.57 -5.19 8.42
CA GLN A 86 -14.52 -4.39 7.67
C GLN A 86 -13.71 -3.22 7.19
N SER A 87 -13.46 -3.16 5.88
CA SER A 87 -13.03 -1.94 5.25
C SER A 87 -14.17 -1.04 5.62
N ASP A 88 -14.00 -0.29 6.70
CA ASP A 88 -15.00 0.63 7.16
C ASP A 88 -15.06 1.57 5.99
N GLY A 89 -16.08 1.35 5.17
CA GLY A 89 -16.34 2.09 3.96
C GLY A 89 -16.80 3.46 4.35
N GLN A 90 -16.12 4.10 5.31
CA GLN A 90 -16.02 5.54 5.45
C GLN A 90 -15.33 6.04 4.18
N LEU A 91 -16.14 6.04 3.13
CA LEU A 91 -16.27 7.05 2.11
C LEU A 91 -15.14 8.08 2.18
N VAL A 92 -14.03 7.77 1.51
CA VAL A 92 -13.16 8.79 0.89
C VAL A 92 -13.97 9.70 -0.07
N HIS A 93 -15.23 9.34 -0.32
CA HIS A 93 -16.18 10.01 -1.20
C HIS A 93 -16.49 11.47 -0.81
N ASP A 94 -16.27 11.91 0.43
CA ASP A 94 -16.65 13.27 0.87
C ASP A 94 -15.51 14.09 1.49
N ILE A 95 -14.24 13.77 1.22
CA ILE A 95 -13.15 14.70 1.58
C ILE A 95 -13.12 15.78 0.51
N GLU A 96 -13.72 16.94 0.80
CA GLU A 96 -13.46 18.15 0.05
C GLU A 96 -11.99 18.53 0.27
N TRP A 97 -11.15 18.21 -0.73
CA TRP A 97 -9.72 18.51 -0.74
C TRP A 97 -9.49 20.02 -0.87
N GLY A 98 -9.72 20.74 0.22
CA GLY A 98 -9.43 22.16 0.41
C GLY A 98 -8.50 22.39 1.60
N SER A 99 -8.49 23.61 2.15
CA SER A 99 -7.65 23.98 3.30
C SER A 99 -7.85 23.03 4.50
N HIS A 100 -9.10 22.62 4.76
CA HIS A 100 -9.43 21.73 5.88
C HIS A 100 -8.81 20.32 5.74
N GLY A 101 -8.76 19.76 4.53
CA GLY A 101 -8.11 18.46 4.30
C GLY A 101 -6.60 18.52 4.50
N ILE A 102 -5.96 19.61 4.10
CA ILE A 102 -4.52 19.82 4.30
C ILE A 102 -4.20 19.97 5.79
N GLU A 103 -4.99 20.74 6.53
CA GLU A 103 -4.83 20.92 7.98
C GLU A 103 -5.02 19.61 8.75
N TYR A 104 -6.03 18.82 8.39
CA TYR A 104 -6.24 17.48 8.95
C TYR A 104 -5.02 16.59 8.74
N MET A 105 -4.51 16.50 7.49
CA MET A 105 -3.35 15.65 7.18
C MET A 105 -2.09 16.10 7.91
N ASN A 106 -1.88 17.41 8.08
CA ASN A 106 -0.77 17.94 8.86
C ASN A 106 -0.89 17.55 10.34
N THR A 107 -2.09 17.66 10.91
CA THR A 107 -2.36 17.26 12.29
C THR A 107 -2.10 15.77 12.51
N LEU A 108 -2.66 14.92 11.63
CA LEU A 108 -2.44 13.48 11.66
C LEU A 108 -0.94 13.13 11.54
N ARG A 109 -0.21 13.84 10.69
CA ARG A 109 1.25 13.67 10.54
C ARG A 109 1.98 13.89 11.86
N ASP A 110 1.65 14.96 12.55
CA ASP A 110 2.33 15.36 13.78
C ASP A 110 1.94 14.48 14.98
N GLU A 111 0.71 13.95 14.99
CA GLU A 111 0.27 12.90 15.92
C GLU A 111 1.08 11.62 15.74
N ILE A 112 1.20 11.12 14.49
CA ILE A 112 2.02 9.94 14.16
C ILE A 112 3.48 10.18 14.56
N ALA A 113 4.03 11.36 14.25
CA ALA A 113 5.39 11.71 14.62
C ALA A 113 5.61 11.68 16.14
N THR A 114 4.60 12.07 16.92
CA THR A 114 4.66 12.03 18.39
C THR A 114 4.60 10.60 18.92
N GLN A 115 3.72 9.76 18.37
CA GLN A 115 3.63 8.33 18.73
C GLN A 115 4.92 7.55 18.41
N LEU A 116 5.57 7.87 17.28
CA LEU A 116 6.86 7.26 16.90
C LEU A 116 8.00 7.60 17.86
N ILE A 117 7.86 8.65 18.67
CA ILE A 117 8.86 9.04 19.68
C ILE A 117 8.56 8.38 21.02
N SER A 118 7.28 8.24 21.37
CA SER A 118 6.87 7.61 22.64
C SER A 118 7.07 6.09 22.67
N ASN A 119 7.23 5.46 21.51
CA ASN A 119 7.38 4.01 21.36
C ASN A 119 8.85 3.55 21.24
N GLU A 120 9.82 4.42 21.56
CA GLU A 120 11.23 4.07 21.79
C GLU A 120 11.54 3.90 23.28
#